data_AF-A0A183L7R1-F1
#
_entry.id   AF-A0A183L7R1-F1
#
_cell.length_a   1.000
_cell.length_b   1.000
_cell.length_c   1.000
_cell.angle_alpha   90.00
_cell.angle_beta   90.00
_cell.angle_gamma   90.00
#
_symmetry.space_group_name_H-M   'P 1'
#
loop_
_entity.id
_entity.type
_entity.pdbx_description
1 polymer ?
#
loop_
_entity_poly.entity_id
_entity_poly.type
_entity_poly.pdbx_seq_one_letter_code
_entity_poly.pdbx_strand_id
1 'polypeptide(L)'
;MGRAEADSEKEKGNDAYKKKDFEAAITHYDNAIKLDPTCITYYTNKAAVYYEKGEYDKCVEICEEAVEIGRENRADFKLIAKAFARAAHACEKKEDYPNAKKYYDKSLSESKQPDVEKSARALENRMKEMERLAYINP
;
A
#
# COMPACT_ATOMS: atom_id res chain seq x y z
N MET A 1 -15.67 -0.28 -23.45
CA MET A 1 -15.93 -1.69 -23.08
C MET A 1 -14.93 -2.22 -22.06
N GLY A 2 -13.63 -1.86 -22.11
CA GLY A 2 -12.61 -2.41 -21.19
C GLY A 2 -12.82 -2.21 -19.68
N ARG A 3 -13.37 -1.08 -19.21
CA ARG A 3 -13.52 -0.83 -17.76
C ARG A 3 -14.46 -1.81 -17.03
N ALA A 4 -15.58 -2.19 -17.65
CA ALA A 4 -16.52 -3.13 -17.03
C ALA A 4 -15.91 -4.54 -16.88
N GLU A 5 -15.12 -4.96 -17.87
CA GLU A 5 -14.37 -6.21 -17.83
C GLU A 5 -13.24 -6.15 -16.79
N ALA A 6 -12.52 -5.02 -16.72
CA ALA A 6 -11.50 -4.78 -15.71
C ALA A 6 -12.08 -4.84 -14.28
N ASP A 7 -13.25 -4.24 -14.07
CA ASP A 7 -13.95 -4.30 -12.79
C ASP A 7 -14.41 -5.72 -12.44
N SER A 8 -14.83 -6.51 -13.43
CA SER A 8 -15.15 -7.93 -13.23
C SER A 8 -13.91 -8.74 -12.81
N GLU A 9 -12.77 -8.54 -13.47
CA GLU A 9 -11.51 -9.16 -13.08
C GLU A 9 -11.08 -8.72 -11.67
N LYS A 10 -11.22 -7.44 -11.32
CA LYS A 10 -10.98 -6.96 -9.95
C LYS A 10 -11.87 -7.68 -8.93
N GLU A 11 -13.16 -7.88 -9.19
CA GLU A 11 -14.01 -8.60 -8.24
C GLU A 11 -13.60 -10.08 -8.07
N LYS A 12 -13.21 -10.77 -9.15
CA LYS A 12 -12.64 -12.12 -9.04
C LYS A 12 -11.36 -12.11 -8.20
N GLY A 13 -10.50 -11.12 -8.40
CA GLY A 13 -9.30 -10.91 -7.60
C GLY A 13 -9.60 -10.67 -6.12
N ASN A 14 -10.63 -9.88 -5.81
CA ASN A 14 -11.09 -9.64 -4.45
C ASN A 14 -11.57 -10.94 -3.78
N ASP A 15 -12.30 -11.79 -4.51
CA ASP A 15 -12.81 -13.05 -3.99
C ASP A 15 -11.71 -14.08 -3.79
N ALA A 16 -10.72 -14.14 -4.69
CA ALA A 16 -9.52 -14.94 -4.51
C ALA A 16 -8.70 -14.48 -3.28
N TYR A 17 -8.53 -13.16 -3.11
CA TYR A 17 -7.86 -12.57 -1.97
C TYR A 17 -8.53 -12.94 -0.63
N LYS A 18 -9.87 -12.87 -0.56
CA LYS A 18 -10.63 -13.30 0.64
C LYS A 18 -10.43 -14.77 0.97
N LYS A 19 -10.25 -15.61 -0.04
CA LYS A 19 -9.95 -17.05 0.10
C LYS A 19 -8.47 -17.33 0.39
N LYS A 20 -7.63 -16.29 0.48
CA LYS A 20 -6.16 -16.38 0.57
C LYS A 20 -5.51 -17.11 -0.61
N ASP A 21 -6.20 -17.17 -1.75
CA ASP A 21 -5.63 -17.63 -3.01
C ASP A 21 -4.93 -16.45 -3.69
N PHE A 22 -3.70 -16.20 -3.23
CA PHE A 22 -2.97 -15.00 -3.60
C PHE A 22 -2.47 -15.00 -5.04
N GLU A 23 -2.12 -16.16 -5.59
CA GLU A 23 -1.68 -16.27 -6.98
C GLU A 23 -2.84 -16.00 -7.95
N ALA A 24 -4.02 -16.53 -7.67
CA ALA A 24 -5.22 -16.21 -8.45
C ALA A 24 -5.61 -14.73 -8.30
N ALA A 25 -5.49 -14.17 -7.09
CA ALA A 25 -5.77 -12.75 -6.86
C ALA A 25 -4.86 -11.83 -7.69
N ILE A 26 -3.53 -12.09 -7.69
CA ILE A 26 -2.56 -11.34 -8.51
C ILE A 26 -2.90 -11.46 -9.99
N THR A 27 -3.18 -12.68 -10.48
CA THR A 27 -3.52 -12.92 -11.88
C THR A 27 -4.74 -12.09 -12.33
N HIS A 28 -5.79 -12.06 -11.51
CA HIS A 28 -6.98 -11.29 -11.79
C HIS A 28 -6.73 -9.77 -11.74
N TYR A 29 -5.96 -9.27 -10.77
CA TYR A 29 -5.60 -7.85 -10.75
C TYR A 29 -4.71 -7.45 -11.94
N ASP A 30 -3.80 -8.32 -12.38
CA ASP A 30 -2.98 -8.08 -13.57
C ASP A 30 -3.83 -8.03 -14.85
N ASN A 31 -4.86 -8.87 -14.95
CA ASN A 31 -5.82 -8.80 -16.05
C ASN A 31 -6.63 -7.50 -15.99
N ALA A 32 -7.07 -7.07 -14.80
CA ALA A 32 -7.76 -5.78 -14.63
C ALA A 32 -6.86 -4.60 -15.05
N ILE A 33 -5.58 -4.61 -14.68
CA ILE A 33 -4.59 -3.60 -15.09
C ILE A 33 -4.37 -3.61 -16.61
N LYS A 34 -4.27 -4.77 -17.25
CA LYS A 34 -4.14 -4.87 -18.72
C LYS A 34 -5.35 -4.27 -19.45
N LEU A 35 -6.55 -4.43 -18.89
CA LEU A 35 -7.80 -3.95 -19.47
C LEU A 35 -8.04 -2.45 -19.23
N ASP A 36 -7.67 -1.95 -18.05
CA ASP A 36 -7.70 -0.53 -17.71
C ASP A 36 -6.51 -0.17 -16.78
N PRO A 37 -5.37 0.28 -17.35
CA PRO A 37 -4.17 0.57 -16.58
C PRO A 37 -4.26 1.87 -15.78
N THR A 38 -5.32 2.65 -15.95
CA THR A 38 -5.47 3.98 -15.33
C THR A 38 -6.10 3.94 -13.94
N CYS A 39 -6.64 2.78 -13.54
CA CYS A 39 -7.37 2.64 -12.29
C CYS A 39 -6.43 2.23 -11.13
N ILE A 40 -6.08 3.20 -10.29
CA ILE A 40 -5.25 3.00 -9.08
C ILE A 40 -5.74 1.84 -8.17
N THR A 41 -7.05 1.59 -8.13
CA THR A 41 -7.63 0.56 -7.24
C THR A 41 -7.04 -0.82 -7.51
N TYR A 42 -6.79 -1.18 -8.78
CA TYR A 42 -6.26 -2.50 -9.14
C TYR A 42 -4.84 -2.69 -8.60
N TYR A 43 -3.99 -1.67 -8.73
CA TYR A 43 -2.64 -1.66 -8.17
C TYR A 43 -2.66 -1.71 -6.64
N THR A 44 -3.50 -0.91 -5.97
CA THR A 44 -3.57 -0.94 -4.50
C THR A 44 -4.10 -2.27 -3.95
N ASN A 45 -4.95 -2.97 -4.69
CA ASN A 45 -5.42 -4.30 -4.34
C ASN A 45 -4.32 -5.36 -4.57
N LYS A 46 -3.59 -5.28 -5.69
CA LYS A 46 -2.41 -6.12 -5.95
C LYS A 46 -1.34 -5.93 -4.87
N ALA A 47 -1.05 -4.69 -4.47
CA ALA A 47 -0.13 -4.39 -3.37
C ALA A 47 -0.59 -5.01 -2.03
N ALA A 48 -1.90 -5.05 -1.76
CA ALA A 48 -2.42 -5.71 -0.58
C ALA A 48 -2.14 -7.21 -0.58
N VAL A 49 -2.21 -7.87 -1.75
CA VAL A 49 -1.84 -9.29 -1.87
C VAL A 49 -0.38 -9.51 -1.50
N TYR A 50 0.55 -8.72 -2.06
CA TYR A 50 1.97 -8.84 -1.74
C TYR A 50 2.27 -8.56 -0.26
N TYR A 51 1.57 -7.61 0.35
CA TYR A 51 1.65 -7.37 1.79
C TYR A 51 1.28 -8.60 2.61
N GLU A 52 0.14 -9.24 2.30
CA GLU A 52 -0.32 -10.45 3.00
C GLU A 52 0.58 -11.66 2.76
N LYS A 53 1.23 -11.75 1.60
CA LYS A 53 2.27 -12.77 1.32
C LYS A 53 3.58 -12.54 2.09
N GLY A 54 3.76 -11.38 2.72
CA GLY A 54 5.03 -10.99 3.33
C GLY A 54 6.09 -10.53 2.33
N GLU A 55 5.73 -10.37 1.05
CA GLU A 55 6.60 -9.87 0.00
C GLU A 55 6.61 -8.33 0.03
N TYR A 56 7.16 -7.78 1.11
CA TYR A 56 7.06 -6.35 1.44
C TYR A 56 7.76 -5.43 0.43
N ASP A 57 8.88 -5.87 -0.17
CA ASP A 57 9.57 -5.07 -1.20
C ASP A 57 8.69 -4.87 -2.43
N LYS A 58 8.07 -5.95 -2.93
CA LYS A 58 7.10 -5.87 -4.04
C LYS A 58 5.86 -5.09 -3.66
N CYS A 59 5.41 -5.18 -2.40
CA CYS A 59 4.30 -4.36 -1.92
C CYS A 59 4.61 -2.86 -2.05
N VAL A 60 5.81 -2.42 -1.67
CA VAL A 60 6.25 -1.02 -1.80
C VAL A 60 6.32 -0.63 -3.28
N GLU A 61 6.95 -1.44 -4.13
CA GLU A 61 7.07 -1.18 -5.58
C GLU A 61 5.69 -0.96 -6.23
N ILE A 62 4.72 -1.86 -5.99
CA ILE A 62 3.38 -1.72 -6.54
C ILE A 62 2.62 -0.53 -5.93
N CYS A 63 2.89 -0.16 -4.67
CA CYS A 63 2.30 1.05 -4.08
C CYS A 63 2.85 2.33 -4.72
N GLU A 64 4.13 2.36 -5.09
CA GLU A 64 4.73 3.49 -5.79
C GLU A 64 4.16 3.62 -7.20
N GLU A 65 4.04 2.52 -7.94
CA GLU A 65 3.35 2.48 -9.23
C GLU A 65 1.89 2.97 -9.09
N ALA A 66 1.17 2.52 -8.06
CA ALA A 66 -0.19 2.97 -7.78
C ALA A 66 -0.28 4.49 -7.58
N VAL A 67 0.70 5.10 -6.90
CA VAL A 67 0.76 6.55 -6.68
C VAL A 67 1.00 7.29 -8.00
N GLU A 68 1.92 6.80 -8.84
CA GLU A 68 2.20 7.40 -10.14
C GLU A 68 0.95 7.40 -11.02
N ILE A 69 0.33 6.23 -11.20
CA ILE A 69 -0.92 6.07 -11.95
C ILE A 69 -2.03 6.95 -11.37
N GLY A 70 -2.16 6.99 -10.04
CA GLY A 70 -3.15 7.82 -9.36
C GLY A 70 -2.99 9.31 -9.62
N ARG A 71 -1.76 9.82 -9.58
CA ARG A 71 -1.48 11.24 -9.83
C ARG A 71 -1.66 11.61 -11.30
N GLU A 72 -1.16 10.79 -12.21
CA GLU A 72 -1.31 10.99 -13.66
C GLU A 72 -2.78 11.05 -14.08
N ASN A 73 -3.61 10.18 -13.48
CA ASN A 73 -5.02 10.04 -13.83
C ASN A 73 -5.97 10.81 -12.88
N ARG A 74 -5.43 11.67 -12.00
CA ARG A 74 -6.19 12.50 -11.05
C ARG A 74 -7.20 11.69 -10.22
N ALA A 75 -6.78 10.54 -9.73
CA ALA A 75 -7.57 9.71 -8.84
C ALA A 75 -7.87 10.41 -7.50
N ASP A 76 -8.81 9.84 -6.74
CA ASP A 76 -9.12 10.33 -5.39
C ASP A 76 -7.84 10.32 -4.53
N PHE A 77 -7.52 11.48 -3.93
CA PHE A 77 -6.37 11.65 -3.04
C PHE A 77 -6.38 10.66 -1.86
N LYS A 78 -7.55 10.17 -1.45
CA LYS A 78 -7.67 9.11 -0.42
C LYS A 78 -7.11 7.77 -0.88
N LEU A 79 -7.18 7.46 -2.18
CA LEU A 79 -6.60 6.22 -2.73
C LEU A 79 -5.08 6.33 -2.83
N ILE A 80 -4.56 7.50 -3.19
CA ILE A 80 -3.12 7.79 -3.18
C ILE A 80 -2.58 7.72 -1.74
N ALA A 81 -3.28 8.33 -0.78
CA ALA A 81 -2.96 8.20 0.64
C ALA A 81 -2.96 6.74 1.09
N LYS A 82 -3.97 5.94 0.71
CA LYS A 82 -4.04 4.51 1.02
C LYS A 82 -2.85 3.71 0.45
N ALA A 83 -2.35 4.05 -0.73
CA ALA A 83 -1.16 3.44 -1.31
C ALA A 83 0.09 3.77 -0.48
N PHE A 84 0.29 5.04 -0.12
CA PHE A 84 1.40 5.43 0.76
C PHE A 84 1.32 4.79 2.15
N ALA A 85 0.13 4.75 2.77
CA ALA A 85 -0.06 4.10 4.05
C ALA A 85 0.32 2.61 4.00
N ARG A 86 -0.04 1.91 2.91
CA ARG A 86 0.34 0.50 2.74
C ARG A 86 1.86 0.33 2.55
N ALA A 87 2.51 1.18 1.77
CA ALA A 87 3.97 1.19 1.67
C ALA A 87 4.64 1.43 3.03
N ALA A 88 4.08 2.32 3.85
CA ALA A 88 4.55 2.58 5.21
C ALA A 88 4.44 1.33 6.10
N HIS A 89 3.29 0.66 6.08
CA HIS A 89 3.10 -0.60 6.82
C HIS A 89 4.05 -1.70 6.36
N ALA A 90 4.31 -1.82 5.05
CA ALA A 90 5.26 -2.77 4.50
C ALA A 90 6.69 -2.48 5.00
N CYS A 91 7.12 -1.22 5.00
CA CYS A 91 8.40 -0.81 5.55
C CYS A 91 8.49 -1.06 7.07
N GLU A 92 7.41 -0.84 7.82
CA GLU A 92 7.36 -1.14 9.25
C GLU A 92 7.54 -2.64 9.53
N LYS A 93 6.94 -3.51 8.70
CA LYS A 93 7.12 -4.97 8.80
C LYS A 93 8.54 -5.43 8.49
N LYS A 94 9.26 -4.66 7.68
CA LYS A 94 10.69 -4.86 7.40
C LYS A 94 11.61 -4.22 8.46
N GLU A 95 11.05 -3.56 9.48
CA GLU A 95 11.80 -2.75 10.45
C GLU A 95 12.58 -1.58 9.82
N ASP A 96 12.23 -1.20 8.58
CA ASP A 96 12.76 -0.01 7.90
C ASP A 96 11.97 1.23 8.34
N TYR A 97 12.18 1.60 9.59
CA TYR A 97 11.45 2.70 10.24
C TYR A 97 11.66 4.06 9.58
N PRO A 98 12.86 4.43 9.05
CA PRO A 98 13.04 5.67 8.30
C PRO A 98 12.12 5.75 7.08
N ASN A 99 12.05 4.69 6.26
CA ASN A 99 11.16 4.68 5.11
C ASN A 99 9.69 4.58 5.52
N ALA A 100 9.35 3.81 6.57
CA ALA A 100 8.00 3.77 7.10
C ALA A 100 7.50 5.17 7.49
N LYS A 101 8.30 5.95 8.23
CA LYS A 101 7.98 7.32 8.60
C LYS A 101 7.78 8.20 7.36
N LYS A 102 8.71 8.14 6.40
CA LYS A 102 8.64 8.89 5.13
C LYS A 102 7.31 8.62 4.40
N TYR A 103 6.86 7.37 4.30
CA TYR A 103 5.61 7.04 3.62
C TYR A 103 4.37 7.42 4.44
N TYR A 104 4.39 7.30 5.77
CA TYR A 104 3.30 7.82 6.61
C TYR A 104 3.12 9.34 6.45
N ASP A 105 4.23 10.10 6.48
CA ASP A 105 4.20 11.56 6.29
C ASP A 105 3.62 11.92 4.91
N LYS A 106 4.03 11.20 3.85
CA LYS A 106 3.45 11.35 2.50
C LYS A 106 1.95 11.04 2.49
N SER A 107 1.53 9.92 3.10
CA SER A 107 0.12 9.55 3.19
C SER A 107 -0.72 10.65 3.85
N LEU A 108 -0.28 11.16 4.99
CA LEU A 108 -0.99 12.19 5.76
C LEU A 108 -1.01 13.55 5.05
N SER A 109 -0.02 13.81 4.19
CA SER A 109 0.03 15.01 3.33
C SER A 109 -1.01 14.94 2.21
N GLU A 110 -1.26 13.76 1.64
CA GLU A 110 -2.31 13.54 0.63
C GLU A 110 -3.71 13.55 1.28
N SER A 111 -3.87 12.82 2.39
CA SER A 111 -5.13 12.73 3.11
C SER A 111 -4.92 12.39 4.58
N LYS A 112 -5.44 13.23 5.48
CA LYS A 112 -5.42 12.97 6.92
C LYS A 112 -6.45 11.90 7.29
N GLN A 113 -5.99 10.67 7.45
CA GLN A 113 -6.81 9.54 7.88
C GLN A 113 -6.47 9.18 9.36
N PRO A 114 -7.46 9.13 10.27
CA PRO A 114 -7.20 8.96 11.71
C PRO A 114 -6.45 7.68 12.08
N ASP A 115 -6.68 6.59 11.36
CA ASP A 115 -6.01 5.30 11.53
C ASP A 115 -4.53 5.36 11.11
N VAL A 116 -4.23 6.09 10.03
CA VAL A 116 -2.86 6.33 9.57
C VAL A 116 -2.12 7.23 10.56
N GLU A 117 -2.76 8.29 11.07
CA GLU A 117 -2.19 9.19 12.06
C GLU A 117 -1.83 8.44 13.36
N LYS A 118 -2.72 7.56 13.82
CA LYS A 118 -2.47 6.69 14.97
C LYS A 118 -1.25 5.78 14.74
N SER A 119 -1.13 5.20 13.55
CA SER A 119 -0.02 4.31 13.18
C SER A 119 1.30 5.07 13.09
N ALA A 120 1.31 6.24 12.46
CA ALA A 120 2.48 7.13 12.37
C ALA A 120 2.97 7.54 13.76
N ARG A 121 2.06 7.96 14.64
CA ARG A 121 2.40 8.34 16.03
C ARG A 121 2.97 7.15 16.82
N ALA A 122 2.42 5.96 16.62
CA ALA A 122 2.93 4.75 17.28
C ALA A 122 4.36 4.43 16.82
N LEU A 123 4.65 4.57 15.52
CA LEU A 123 5.99 4.42 14.97
C LEU A 123 6.95 5.46 15.57
N GLU A 124 6.58 6.74 15.61
CA GLU A 124 7.43 7.79 16.17
C GLU A 124 7.78 7.55 17.64
N ASN A 125 6.81 7.09 18.44
CA ASN A 125 7.07 6.74 19.84
C ASN A 125 8.04 5.56 19.96
N ARG A 126 7.90 4.55 19.10
CA ARG A 126 8.84 3.41 19.05
C ARG A 126 10.24 3.87 18.70
N MET A 127 10.39 4.73 17.68
CA MET A 127 11.68 5.29 17.26
C MET A 127 12.36 6.06 18.39
N LYS A 128 11.62 6.92 19.11
CA LYS A 128 12.15 7.67 20.25
C LYS A 128 12.62 6.77 21.38
N GLU A 129 11.88 5.70 21.68
CA GLU A 129 12.29 4.77 22.73
C GLU A 129 13.54 3.97 22.32
N MET A 130 13.65 3.55 21.05
CA MET A 130 14.87 2.89 20.55
C MET A 130 16.09 3.81 20.64
N GLU A 131 15.96 5.08 20.24
CA GLU A 131 17.03 6.07 20.35
C GLU A 131 17.44 6.30 21.81
N ARG A 132 16.45 6.42 22.71
CA ARG A 132 16.68 6.56 24.15
C ARG A 132 17.44 5.36 24.73
N LEU A 133 17.05 4.15 24.37
CA LEU A 133 17.72 2.93 24.84
C LEU A 133 19.15 2.80 24.30
N ALA A 134 19.38 3.19 23.05
CA ALA A 134 20.72 3.22 22.46
C ALA A 134 21.67 4.19 23.17
N TYR A 135 21.16 5.31 23.70
CA TYR A 135 21.95 6.26 24.48
C TYR A 135 22.30 5.78 25.90
N ILE A 136 21.50 4.87 26.47
CA ILE A 136 21.67 4.39 27.85
C ILE A 136 22.71 3.25 27.94
N ASN A 137 22.99 2.52 26.85
CA ASN A 137 23.97 1.43 26.80
C ASN A 137 24.79 1.45 25.48
N PRO A 138 25.92 2.19 25.43
CA PRO A 138 26.81 2.24 24.28
C PRO A 138 27.73 1.02 24.13
#